data_AF-A0A6V7D8J1-F1
#
_entry.id   AF-A0A6V7D8J1-F1
#
_cell.length_a   1.000
_cell.length_b   1.000
_cell.length_c   1.000
_cell.angle_alpha   90.00
_cell.angle_beta   90.00
_cell.angle_gamma   90.00
#
_symmetry.space_group_name_H-M   'P 1'
#
loop_
_entity.id
_entity.type
_entity.pdbx_description
1 polymer ?
#
loop_
_entity_poly.entity_id
_entity_poly.type
_entity_poly.pdbx_seq_one_letter_code
_entity_poly.pdbx_strand_id
1 'polypeptide(L)'
;MDKQHYTVTIVIAAPGTPLYDEGQQQTKDGIPVTSGPGHMFFVTSDGKQSTSYGFAPITHGQTNGPGEIYNSDADEYHKPAYSRTMEISKEQYDKLQQFGREPEKLGFDKHYKDVRNNCVDFTWAALNHAGLHRNKSIDVNGLLGPGAGQLLPDVRIPLPVEGSGKDAYRPLRNIHGVESIEAPFPDSPLNKEVRHPLPADRSIRQHILSDQQQAPSLQDPSHPGYVLFAQAQKHVHALDREHGRPSDARSDNLAGCLAVQSCKDGMARIDEVRLSDDASRTFALQNTPHSQGGYDQLRTHVDTVAALNTPLEQSNQAWTQAAAERTHAEQQRQQQEQVQVQAPRTLS
;
A
#
# COMPACT_ATOMS: atom_id res chain seq x y z
N MET A 1 -10.53 41.94 -21.50
CA MET A 1 -10.29 41.22 -20.24
C MET A 1 -9.88 39.83 -20.63
N ASP A 2 -8.65 39.43 -20.31
CA ASP A 2 -8.21 38.07 -20.59
C ASP A 2 -9.12 37.09 -19.87
N LYS A 3 -9.54 36.04 -20.60
CA LYS A 3 -10.41 35.01 -20.06
C LYS A 3 -9.64 34.29 -18.95
N GLN A 4 -10.19 34.24 -17.75
CA GLN A 4 -9.58 33.48 -16.65
C GLN A 4 -9.66 31.99 -17.03
N HIS A 5 -8.53 31.30 -16.99
CA HIS A 5 -8.42 29.88 -17.29
C HIS A 5 -8.19 29.09 -16.01
N TYR A 6 -8.89 27.98 -15.86
CA TYR A 6 -8.76 27.12 -14.69
C TYR A 6 -8.13 25.79 -15.10
N THR A 7 -7.25 25.25 -14.29
CA THR A 7 -6.61 23.96 -14.56
C THR A 7 -6.62 23.06 -13.35
N VAL A 8 -6.67 21.76 -13.57
CA VAL A 8 -6.24 20.75 -12.59
C VAL A 8 -5.00 20.05 -13.09
N THR A 9 -4.02 19.84 -12.23
CA THR A 9 -2.86 18.98 -12.46
C THR A 9 -2.94 17.79 -11.53
N ILE A 10 -3.07 16.59 -12.09
CA ILE A 10 -3.01 15.36 -11.33
C ILE A 10 -1.55 14.92 -11.28
N VAL A 11 -1.02 14.69 -10.08
CA VAL A 11 0.38 14.37 -9.85
C VAL A 11 0.51 12.98 -9.26
N ILE A 12 1.43 12.19 -9.81
CA ILE A 12 1.73 10.83 -9.40
C ILE A 12 3.24 10.73 -9.13
N ALA A 13 3.59 10.69 -7.85
CA ALA A 13 4.94 10.42 -7.37
C ALA A 13 5.18 8.92 -7.23
N ALA A 14 6.36 8.47 -7.64
CA ALA A 14 6.78 7.08 -7.48
C ALA A 14 7.26 6.81 -6.05
N PRO A 15 7.25 5.54 -5.60
CA PRO A 15 8.15 5.09 -4.54
C PRO A 15 9.58 5.57 -4.79
N GLY A 16 10.20 6.15 -3.78
CA GLY A 16 11.55 6.72 -3.87
C GLY A 16 11.60 8.16 -4.39
N THR A 17 10.47 8.79 -4.73
CA THR A 17 10.48 10.22 -5.10
C THR A 17 11.03 11.04 -3.92
N PRO A 18 12.10 11.83 -4.12
CA PRO A 18 12.66 12.71 -3.10
C PRO A 18 11.64 13.67 -2.52
N LEU A 19 11.65 13.82 -1.19
CA LEU A 19 10.87 14.83 -0.49
C LEU A 19 11.75 16.02 -0.14
N TYR A 20 11.24 17.22 -0.38
CA TYR A 20 11.92 18.48 -0.11
C TYR A 20 11.17 19.27 0.96
N ASP A 21 11.89 20.12 1.67
CA ASP A 21 11.36 21.15 2.55
C ASP A 21 12.17 22.42 2.32
N GLU A 22 11.49 23.55 2.08
CA GLU A 22 12.08 24.85 1.72
C GLU A 22 13.18 24.77 0.61
N GLY A 23 13.00 23.86 -0.36
CA GLY A 23 13.94 23.67 -1.48
C GLY A 23 15.19 22.85 -1.14
N GLN A 24 15.31 22.32 0.08
CA GLN A 24 16.33 21.34 0.45
C GLN A 24 15.74 19.94 0.56
N GLN A 25 16.50 18.93 0.11
CA GLN A 25 16.05 17.54 0.25
C GLN A 25 16.03 17.18 1.74
N GLN A 26 14.87 16.73 2.21
CA GLN A 26 14.72 16.32 3.60
C GLN A 26 15.69 15.18 3.92
N THR A 27 16.26 15.18 5.12
CA THR A 27 17.11 14.09 5.60
C THR A 27 16.67 13.65 6.99
N LYS A 28 16.75 12.35 7.26
CA LYS A 28 16.54 11.76 8.58
C LYS A 28 17.72 10.88 8.91
N ASP A 29 18.41 11.18 10.00
CA ASP A 29 19.64 10.50 10.42
C ASP A 29 20.73 10.49 9.33
N GLY A 30 20.82 11.57 8.54
CA GLY A 30 21.75 11.71 7.42
C GLY A 30 21.36 10.96 6.15
N ILE A 31 20.20 10.28 6.14
CA ILE A 31 19.66 9.57 4.97
C ILE A 31 18.60 10.45 4.29
N PRO A 32 18.68 10.66 2.96
CA PRO A 32 17.65 11.40 2.23
C PRO A 32 16.27 10.77 2.37
N VAL A 33 15.29 11.58 2.73
CA VAL A 33 13.89 11.16 2.85
C VAL A 33 13.28 11.08 1.46
N THR A 34 12.56 10.00 1.22
CA THR A 34 11.89 9.70 -0.03
C THR A 34 10.51 9.14 0.25
N SER A 35 9.59 9.31 -0.70
CA SER A 35 8.25 8.75 -0.61
C SER A 35 8.31 7.22 -0.50
N GLY A 36 7.58 6.65 0.45
CA GLY A 36 7.54 5.21 0.68
C GLY A 36 6.81 4.46 -0.45
N PRO A 37 5.47 4.46 -0.47
CA PRO A 37 4.66 3.82 -1.52
C PRO A 37 4.42 4.70 -2.76
N GLY A 38 5.00 5.91 -2.81
CA GLY A 38 4.61 6.96 -3.74
C GLY A 38 3.45 7.78 -3.21
N HIS A 39 2.99 8.75 -4.01
CA HIS A 39 1.87 9.62 -3.63
C HIS A 39 1.06 10.03 -4.85
N MET A 40 -0.24 10.23 -4.68
CA MET A 40 -1.12 10.77 -5.71
C MET A 40 -1.94 11.91 -5.13
N PHE A 41 -1.89 13.06 -5.78
CA PHE A 41 -2.58 14.27 -5.34
C PHE A 41 -2.97 15.11 -6.56
N PHE A 42 -3.72 16.18 -6.32
CA PHE A 42 -4.08 17.12 -7.39
C PHE A 42 -3.77 18.57 -7.00
N VAL A 43 -3.49 19.38 -8.01
CA VAL A 43 -3.24 20.81 -7.86
C VAL A 43 -4.23 21.56 -8.73
N THR A 44 -5.01 22.45 -8.13
CA THR A 44 -5.91 23.35 -8.88
C THR A 44 -5.23 24.69 -9.09
N SER A 45 -5.41 25.30 -10.25
CA SER A 45 -4.98 26.68 -10.51
C SER A 45 -6.09 27.48 -11.16
N ASP A 46 -6.22 28.74 -10.78
CA ASP A 46 -7.04 29.71 -11.50
C ASP A 46 -6.22 30.53 -12.51
N GLY A 47 -4.94 30.24 -12.71
CA GLY A 47 -4.04 31.02 -13.57
C GLY A 47 -3.35 32.19 -12.85
N LYS A 48 -3.66 32.44 -11.57
CA LYS A 48 -2.95 33.38 -10.68
C LYS A 48 -2.37 32.69 -9.47
N GLN A 49 -3.17 31.82 -8.84
CA GLN A 49 -2.80 31.03 -7.68
C GLN A 49 -2.98 29.56 -8.00
N SER A 50 -2.11 28.74 -7.39
CA SER A 50 -2.23 27.29 -7.38
C SER A 50 -2.40 26.80 -5.96
N THR A 51 -3.15 25.72 -5.77
CA THR A 51 -3.36 25.08 -4.46
C THR A 51 -3.26 23.58 -4.65
N SER A 52 -2.37 22.95 -3.87
CA SER A 52 -2.25 21.50 -3.82
C SER A 52 -3.27 20.91 -2.85
N TYR A 53 -3.70 19.68 -3.11
CA TYR A 53 -4.51 18.87 -2.21
C TYR A 53 -4.09 17.42 -2.33
N GLY A 54 -3.40 16.92 -1.31
CA GLY A 54 -3.18 15.49 -1.12
C GLY A 54 -3.67 15.03 0.24
N PHE A 55 -3.83 13.73 0.40
CA PHE A 55 -4.32 13.13 1.63
C PHE A 55 -3.30 12.15 2.17
N ALA A 56 -2.85 12.38 3.41
CA ALA A 56 -1.86 11.54 4.06
C ALA A 56 -2.17 11.42 5.56
N PRO A 57 -1.60 10.41 6.26
CA PRO A 57 -1.74 10.29 7.71
C PRO A 57 -1.08 11.47 8.43
N ILE A 58 -1.70 11.99 9.49
CA ILE A 58 -1.15 13.09 10.31
C ILE A 58 0.25 12.73 10.84
N THR A 59 0.37 11.50 11.34
CA THR A 59 1.68 10.97 11.76
C THR A 59 2.33 10.27 10.58
N HIS A 60 3.40 10.87 10.07
CA HIS A 60 4.16 10.36 8.94
C HIS A 60 4.53 8.89 9.13
N GLY A 61 4.18 8.05 8.15
CA GLY A 61 4.44 6.61 8.17
C GLY A 61 3.40 5.75 8.87
N GLN A 62 2.36 6.33 9.49
CA GLN A 62 1.21 5.53 9.96
C GLN A 62 0.40 5.00 8.77
N THR A 63 0.09 3.71 8.78
CA THR A 63 -0.74 3.08 7.72
C THR A 63 -2.22 3.08 8.05
N ASN A 64 -2.57 3.34 9.31
CA ASN A 64 -3.94 3.46 9.78
C ASN A 64 -4.01 4.52 10.89
N GLY A 65 -4.90 5.50 10.74
CA GLY A 65 -5.03 6.57 11.71
C GLY A 65 -5.73 7.81 11.15
N PRO A 66 -5.81 8.88 11.94
CA PRO A 66 -6.30 10.17 11.45
C PRO A 66 -5.46 10.64 10.26
N GLY A 67 -6.13 10.96 9.16
CA GLY A 67 -5.52 11.59 8.00
C GLY A 67 -5.85 13.07 7.92
N GLU A 68 -5.04 13.79 7.16
CA GLU A 68 -5.13 15.22 6.95
C GLU A 68 -4.91 15.55 5.47
N ILE A 69 -5.51 16.66 5.05
CA ILE A 69 -5.31 17.20 3.72
C ILE A 69 -4.12 18.15 3.77
N TYR A 70 -3.12 17.86 2.94
CA TYR A 70 -1.92 18.65 2.81
C TYR A 70 -2.00 19.53 1.58
N ASN A 71 -1.72 20.83 1.78
CA ASN A 71 -1.69 21.82 0.71
C ASN A 71 -0.26 22.13 0.22
N SER A 72 0.73 21.42 0.76
CA SER A 72 2.16 21.57 0.49
C SER A 72 2.73 20.50 -0.44
N ASP A 73 1.98 19.47 -0.81
CA ASP A 73 2.51 18.34 -1.61
C ASP A 73 3.18 18.79 -2.93
N ALA A 74 2.67 19.85 -3.57
CA ALA A 74 3.27 20.38 -4.80
C ALA A 74 4.67 20.97 -4.60
N ASP A 75 4.98 21.46 -3.39
CA ASP A 75 6.28 22.01 -3.02
C ASP A 75 7.23 20.92 -2.47
N GLU A 76 6.68 19.86 -1.88
CA GLU A 76 7.46 18.76 -1.29
C GLU A 76 7.90 17.72 -2.34
N TYR A 77 7.04 17.40 -3.31
CA TYR A 77 7.27 16.33 -4.29
C TYR A 77 7.95 16.85 -5.56
N HIS A 78 9.28 16.82 -5.58
CA HIS A 78 10.06 17.22 -6.74
C HIS A 78 10.20 16.08 -7.78
N LYS A 79 10.03 16.42 -9.07
CA LYS A 79 10.13 15.50 -10.21
C LYS A 79 9.26 14.24 -10.03
N PRO A 80 7.93 14.39 -9.89
CA PRO A 80 7.02 13.26 -9.81
C PRO A 80 7.12 12.40 -11.08
N ALA A 81 6.92 11.09 -10.97
CA ALA A 81 7.05 10.19 -12.12
C ALA A 81 6.10 10.55 -13.27
N TYR A 82 4.91 11.06 -12.92
CA TYR A 82 3.92 11.49 -13.89
C TYR A 82 3.14 12.70 -13.39
N SER A 83 2.81 13.61 -14.30
CA SER A 83 1.75 14.61 -14.07
C SER A 83 0.98 14.92 -15.35
N ARG A 84 -0.32 15.18 -15.18
CA ARG A 84 -1.22 15.61 -16.27
C ARG A 84 -1.99 16.84 -15.87
N THR A 85 -1.78 17.92 -16.60
CA THR A 85 -2.53 19.18 -16.50
C THR A 85 -3.65 19.18 -17.54
N MET A 86 -4.85 19.57 -17.12
CA MET A 86 -6.00 19.76 -18.01
C MET A 86 -6.66 21.11 -17.71
N GLU A 87 -7.07 21.84 -18.75
CA GLU A 87 -7.99 22.96 -18.58
C GLU A 87 -9.38 22.42 -18.18
N ILE A 88 -10.00 23.10 -17.22
CA ILE A 88 -11.29 22.74 -16.64
C ILE A 88 -12.20 23.97 -16.57
N SER A 89 -13.50 23.73 -16.42
CA SER A 89 -14.46 24.81 -16.23
C SER A 89 -14.35 25.40 -14.82
N LYS A 90 -14.86 26.63 -14.63
CA LYS A 90 -14.94 27.24 -13.31
C LYS A 90 -15.73 26.36 -12.32
N GLU A 91 -16.81 25.72 -12.77
CA GLU A 91 -17.62 24.85 -11.92
C GLU A 91 -16.82 23.64 -11.43
N GLN A 92 -16.05 23.00 -12.32
CA GLN A 92 -15.17 21.88 -11.96
C GLN A 92 -14.08 22.31 -10.98
N TYR A 93 -13.49 23.50 -11.22
CA TYR A 93 -12.52 24.10 -10.31
C TYR A 93 -13.13 24.33 -8.91
N ASP A 94 -14.31 24.94 -8.83
CA ASP A 94 -14.98 25.21 -7.56
C ASP A 94 -15.32 23.91 -6.81
N LYS A 95 -15.74 22.85 -7.53
CA LYS A 95 -15.99 21.50 -6.95
C LYS A 95 -14.72 20.86 -6.40
N LEU A 96 -13.59 20.95 -7.13
CA LEU A 96 -12.30 20.44 -6.66
C LEU A 96 -11.81 21.22 -5.42
N GLN A 97 -11.96 22.54 -5.42
CA GLN A 97 -11.62 23.39 -4.27
C GLN A 97 -12.49 23.05 -3.04
N GLN A 98 -13.79 22.84 -3.24
CA GLN A 98 -14.70 22.43 -2.16
C GLN A 98 -14.30 21.07 -1.59
N PHE A 99 -14.05 20.08 -2.45
CA PHE A 99 -13.63 18.76 -2.02
C PHE A 99 -12.28 18.79 -1.30
N GLY A 100 -11.30 19.54 -1.83
CA GLY A 100 -9.99 19.70 -1.20
C GLY A 100 -10.06 20.30 0.21
N ARG A 101 -10.98 21.24 0.47
CA ARG A 101 -11.11 21.90 1.77
C ARG A 101 -11.97 21.16 2.78
N GLU A 102 -13.08 20.56 2.33
CA GLU A 102 -14.10 19.99 3.20
C GLU A 102 -14.59 18.62 2.70
N PRO A 103 -13.68 17.64 2.48
CA PRO A 103 -14.03 16.36 1.85
C PRO A 103 -15.05 15.55 2.68
N GLU A 104 -15.02 15.69 4.00
CA GLU A 104 -15.94 15.04 4.94
C GLU A 104 -17.40 15.48 4.78
N LYS A 105 -17.66 16.73 4.38
CA LYS A 105 -19.02 17.21 4.07
C LYS A 105 -19.58 16.56 2.80
N LEU A 106 -18.70 16.00 1.98
CA LEU A 106 -19.03 15.30 0.73
C LEU A 106 -18.99 13.77 0.90
N GLY A 107 -18.89 13.28 2.13
CA GLY A 107 -18.95 11.86 2.46
C GLY A 107 -17.60 11.13 2.41
N PHE A 108 -16.49 11.83 2.25
CA PHE A 108 -15.16 11.24 2.31
C PHE A 108 -14.70 11.05 3.77
N ASP A 109 -14.34 9.82 4.14
CA ASP A 109 -13.79 9.52 5.46
C ASP A 109 -12.36 10.08 5.57
N LYS A 110 -12.03 10.86 6.59
CA LYS A 110 -10.64 11.34 6.82
C LYS A 110 -9.80 10.36 7.62
N HIS A 111 -10.30 9.18 7.94
CA HIS A 111 -9.49 8.12 8.52
C HIS A 111 -8.65 7.46 7.44
N TYR A 112 -7.34 7.67 7.47
CA TYR A 112 -6.41 7.03 6.55
C TYR A 112 -6.38 5.53 6.86
N LYS A 113 -6.61 4.69 5.84
CA LYS A 113 -6.75 3.22 5.99
C LYS A 113 -5.98 2.48 4.90
N ASP A 114 -4.68 2.75 4.75
CA ASP A 114 -3.83 2.06 3.77
C ASP A 114 -4.55 1.87 2.41
N VAL A 115 -4.74 0.64 1.93
CA VAL A 115 -5.42 0.32 0.66
C VAL A 115 -6.93 0.59 0.61
N ARG A 116 -7.58 0.94 1.72
CA ARG A 116 -9.04 1.15 1.80
C ARG A 116 -9.46 2.61 1.75
N ASN A 117 -8.55 3.53 2.10
CA ASN A 117 -8.78 4.97 2.05
C ASN A 117 -7.43 5.71 2.12
N ASN A 118 -6.88 6.05 0.96
CA ASN A 118 -5.56 6.68 0.80
C ASN A 118 -5.58 7.88 -0.16
N CYS A 119 -4.39 8.40 -0.46
CA CYS A 119 -4.17 9.51 -1.39
C CYS A 119 -4.76 9.29 -2.79
N VAL A 120 -4.77 8.06 -3.29
CA VAL A 120 -5.38 7.71 -4.58
C VAL A 120 -6.90 7.76 -4.50
N ASP A 121 -7.50 7.18 -3.46
CA ASP A 121 -8.96 7.22 -3.25
C ASP A 121 -9.45 8.66 -3.09
N PHE A 122 -8.72 9.46 -2.32
CA PHE A 122 -8.99 10.89 -2.16
C PHE A 122 -8.97 11.63 -3.51
N THR A 123 -7.92 11.42 -4.31
CA THR A 123 -7.79 12.07 -5.62
C THR A 123 -8.90 11.65 -6.57
N TRP A 124 -9.23 10.35 -6.65
CA TRP A 124 -10.33 9.89 -7.50
C TRP A 124 -11.70 10.38 -7.01
N ALA A 125 -11.93 10.43 -5.69
CA ALA A 125 -13.17 10.97 -5.13
C ALA A 125 -13.35 12.45 -5.50
N ALA A 126 -12.28 13.25 -5.42
CA ALA A 126 -12.27 14.65 -5.84
C ALA A 126 -12.58 14.80 -7.34
N LEU A 127 -11.86 14.05 -8.19
CA LEU A 127 -12.04 14.09 -9.64
C LEU A 127 -13.46 13.67 -10.04
N ASN A 128 -13.98 12.59 -9.45
CA ASN A 128 -15.34 12.13 -9.70
C ASN A 128 -16.38 13.14 -9.23
N HIS A 129 -16.18 13.78 -8.07
CA HIS A 129 -17.06 14.85 -7.59
C HIS A 129 -17.10 16.04 -8.56
N ALA A 130 -15.96 16.34 -9.20
CA ALA A 130 -15.85 17.36 -10.24
C ALA A 130 -16.31 16.89 -11.64
N GLY A 131 -16.80 15.66 -11.79
CA GLY A 131 -17.23 15.12 -13.09
C GLY A 131 -16.08 14.79 -14.06
N LEU A 132 -14.86 14.62 -13.54
CA LEU A 132 -13.69 14.18 -14.30
C LEU A 132 -13.54 12.67 -14.15
N HIS A 133 -14.07 11.92 -15.10
CA HIS A 133 -14.11 10.46 -15.05
C HIS A 133 -13.07 9.82 -15.97
N ARG A 134 -12.50 8.71 -15.53
CA ARG A 134 -11.63 7.84 -16.34
C ARG A 134 -12.45 7.00 -17.32
N ASN A 135 -11.93 6.76 -18.53
CA ASN A 135 -12.57 5.85 -19.48
C ASN A 135 -12.45 4.39 -19.00
N LYS A 136 -13.53 3.62 -19.13
CA LYS A 136 -13.64 2.23 -18.65
C LYS A 136 -12.81 1.30 -19.55
N SER A 137 -11.74 0.71 -19.03
CA SER A 137 -10.93 -0.31 -19.74
C SER A 137 -10.61 -1.50 -18.85
N ILE A 138 -10.64 -2.71 -19.43
CA ILE A 138 -10.23 -3.96 -18.78
C ILE A 138 -8.80 -4.31 -19.17
N ASP A 139 -8.02 -4.75 -18.19
CA ASP A 139 -6.75 -5.42 -18.44
C ASP A 139 -6.99 -6.79 -19.06
N VAL A 140 -6.61 -7.01 -20.32
CA VAL A 140 -6.75 -8.34 -20.94
C VAL A 140 -5.79 -9.34 -20.29
N ASN A 141 -4.65 -8.89 -19.74
CA ASN A 141 -3.79 -9.75 -18.92
C ASN A 141 -4.45 -10.13 -17.58
N GLY A 142 -5.37 -9.30 -17.07
CA GLY A 142 -6.19 -9.61 -15.90
C GLY A 142 -7.35 -10.58 -16.18
N LEU A 143 -7.74 -10.75 -17.45
CA LEU A 143 -8.84 -11.62 -17.86
C LEU A 143 -8.41 -13.09 -18.07
N LEU A 144 -7.14 -13.33 -18.38
CA LEU A 144 -6.61 -14.67 -18.75
C LEU A 144 -6.26 -15.57 -17.55
N GLY A 145 -6.57 -15.14 -16.32
CA GLY A 145 -6.29 -15.89 -15.09
C GLY A 145 -4.81 -15.84 -14.66
N PRO A 146 -4.53 -16.20 -13.41
CA PRO A 146 -3.16 -16.16 -12.87
C PRO A 146 -2.29 -17.24 -13.53
N GLY A 147 -1.23 -16.81 -14.23
CA GLY A 147 -0.18 -17.71 -14.76
C GLY A 147 0.19 -17.53 -16.23
N ALA A 148 -0.51 -16.69 -17.01
CA ALA A 148 -0.25 -16.58 -18.44
C ALA A 148 1.05 -15.82 -18.80
N GLY A 149 1.58 -14.97 -17.92
CA GLY A 149 2.68 -14.07 -18.30
C GLY A 149 2.29 -13.11 -19.43
N GLN A 150 3.13 -12.12 -19.71
CA GLN A 150 2.87 -11.06 -20.70
C GLN A 150 2.98 -11.60 -22.13
N LEU A 151 1.99 -12.41 -22.57
CA LEU A 151 2.00 -13.07 -23.88
C LEU A 151 1.58 -12.15 -25.04
N LEU A 152 1.01 -10.97 -24.74
CA LEU A 152 0.58 -10.00 -25.74
C LEU A 152 1.16 -8.61 -25.43
N PRO A 153 1.53 -7.79 -26.44
CA PRO A 153 1.73 -6.35 -26.24
C PRO A 153 0.46 -5.73 -25.64
N ASP A 154 0.58 -4.65 -24.86
CA ASP A 154 -0.54 -4.03 -24.11
C ASP A 154 -1.78 -3.76 -24.98
N VAL A 155 -2.69 -4.73 -25.02
CA VAL A 155 -3.95 -4.67 -25.75
C VAL A 155 -5.07 -4.65 -24.71
N ARG A 156 -5.83 -3.56 -24.64
CA ARG A 156 -7.02 -3.44 -23.78
C ARG A 156 -8.26 -3.18 -24.60
N ILE A 157 -9.32 -3.95 -24.33
CA ILE A 157 -10.62 -3.84 -25.01
C ILE A 157 -11.50 -2.87 -24.20
N PRO A 158 -12.05 -1.80 -24.82
CA PRO A 158 -12.99 -0.90 -24.14
C PRO A 158 -14.30 -1.63 -23.85
N LEU A 159 -14.76 -1.63 -22.59
CA LEU A 159 -16.01 -2.27 -22.15
C LEU A 159 -16.80 -1.38 -21.17
N PRO A 160 -18.14 -1.44 -21.15
CA PRO A 160 -19.00 -0.53 -20.38
C PRO A 160 -19.22 -0.93 -18.90
N VAL A 161 -18.53 -1.93 -18.36
CA VAL A 161 -18.79 -2.47 -17.00
C VAL A 161 -17.73 -1.98 -15.99
N GLU A 162 -18.19 -1.63 -14.79
CA GLU A 162 -17.36 -1.18 -13.67
C GLU A 162 -16.37 -2.26 -13.22
N GLY A 163 -15.08 -2.03 -13.44
CA GLY A 163 -14.02 -2.88 -12.93
C GLY A 163 -13.81 -2.66 -11.43
N SER A 164 -14.29 -3.58 -10.60
CA SER A 164 -13.90 -3.72 -9.19
C SER A 164 -12.57 -4.48 -9.09
N GLY A 165 -11.48 -3.88 -9.59
CA GLY A 165 -10.16 -4.48 -9.65
C GLY A 165 -9.19 -3.87 -8.64
N LYS A 166 -8.47 -4.72 -7.91
CA LYS A 166 -7.48 -4.44 -6.85
C LYS A 166 -6.21 -3.68 -7.33
N ASP A 167 -6.29 -2.88 -8.39
CA ASP A 167 -5.18 -2.17 -9.04
C ASP A 167 -5.12 -0.66 -8.72
N ALA A 168 -6.12 -0.14 -8.01
CA ALA A 168 -6.26 1.29 -7.69
C ALA A 168 -5.25 1.80 -6.63
N TYR A 169 -4.52 0.93 -5.93
CA TYR A 169 -3.83 1.28 -4.68
C TYR A 169 -2.41 1.86 -4.84
N ARG A 170 -1.84 1.81 -6.05
CA ARG A 170 -0.46 2.25 -6.31
C ARG A 170 -0.47 3.47 -7.21
N PRO A 171 0.13 4.60 -6.81
CA PRO A 171 0.15 5.81 -7.63
C PRO A 171 0.57 5.53 -9.08
N LEU A 172 1.64 4.76 -9.30
CA LEU A 172 2.13 4.44 -10.65
C LEU A 172 1.14 3.64 -11.52
N ARG A 173 0.27 2.80 -10.94
CA ARG A 173 -0.75 2.04 -11.70
C ARG A 173 -1.94 2.91 -12.13
N ASN A 174 -2.07 4.11 -11.56
CA ASN A 174 -3.16 5.02 -11.89
C ASN A 174 -2.83 5.94 -13.07
N ILE A 175 -1.60 5.91 -13.61
CA ILE A 175 -1.20 6.73 -14.77
C ILE A 175 -2.17 6.53 -15.94
N HIS A 176 -2.45 5.29 -16.34
CA HIS A 176 -3.41 5.01 -17.42
C HIS A 176 -4.84 5.45 -17.09
N GLY A 177 -5.25 5.33 -15.83
CA GLY A 177 -6.54 5.87 -15.38
C GLY A 177 -6.60 7.38 -15.60
N VAL A 178 -5.54 8.10 -15.23
CA VAL A 178 -5.44 9.54 -15.41
C VAL A 178 -5.36 9.93 -16.89
N GLU A 179 -4.56 9.25 -17.71
CA GLU A 179 -4.50 9.44 -19.18
C GLU A 179 -5.86 9.30 -19.86
N SER A 180 -6.68 8.38 -19.34
CA SER A 180 -7.97 8.05 -19.93
C SER A 180 -9.08 9.07 -19.64
N ILE A 181 -8.82 10.08 -18.80
CA ILE A 181 -9.78 11.17 -18.53
C ILE A 181 -9.91 12.02 -19.80
N GLU A 182 -11.14 12.24 -20.24
CA GLU A 182 -11.42 13.20 -21.31
C GLU A 182 -11.25 14.63 -20.79
N ALA A 183 -10.37 15.39 -21.45
CA ALA A 183 -10.15 16.78 -21.07
C ALA A 183 -11.42 17.60 -21.40
N PRO A 184 -11.98 18.38 -20.45
CA PRO A 184 -13.16 19.21 -20.71
C PRO A 184 -12.97 20.19 -21.87
N PHE A 185 -11.73 20.62 -22.11
CA PHE A 185 -11.32 21.43 -23.26
C PHE A 185 -10.17 20.71 -24.00
N PRO A 186 -10.46 19.77 -24.91
CA PRO A 186 -9.44 18.94 -25.55
C PRO A 186 -8.35 19.72 -26.30
N ASP A 187 -8.73 20.80 -26.99
CA ASP A 187 -7.83 21.63 -27.80
C ASP A 187 -7.14 22.74 -26.99
N SER A 188 -7.26 22.72 -25.66
CA SER A 188 -6.62 23.73 -24.82
C SER A 188 -5.10 23.65 -24.90
N PRO A 189 -4.39 24.77 -25.12
CA PRO A 189 -2.93 24.81 -25.05
C PRO A 189 -2.39 24.63 -23.63
N LEU A 190 -3.27 24.63 -22.61
CA LEU A 190 -2.90 24.39 -21.21
C LEU A 190 -2.82 22.90 -20.88
N ASN A 191 -3.38 22.04 -21.73
CA ASN A 191 -3.30 20.60 -21.56
C ASN A 191 -1.83 20.15 -21.72
N LYS A 192 -1.28 19.52 -20.70
CA LYS A 192 0.12 19.11 -20.67
C LYS A 192 0.29 17.79 -19.96
N GLU A 193 1.19 16.96 -20.47
CA GLU A 193 1.63 15.74 -19.80
C GLU A 193 3.15 15.77 -19.59
N VAL A 194 3.60 15.36 -18.41
CA VAL A 194 5.02 15.28 -18.07
C VAL A 194 5.32 13.92 -17.47
N ARG A 195 6.43 13.32 -17.91
CA ARG A 195 6.98 12.06 -17.39
C ARG A 195 8.42 12.26 -16.99
N HIS A 196 8.78 11.74 -15.83
CA HIS A 196 10.16 11.67 -15.38
C HIS A 196 10.58 10.20 -15.24
N PRO A 197 11.87 9.88 -15.46
CA PRO A 197 12.36 8.54 -15.16
C PRO A 197 12.16 8.23 -13.68
N LEU A 198 11.90 6.96 -13.35
CA LEU A 198 11.82 6.52 -11.97
C LEU A 198 13.16 6.76 -11.26
N PRO A 199 13.17 7.06 -9.95
CA PRO A 199 14.42 7.29 -9.22
C PRO A 199 15.37 6.09 -9.34
N ALA A 200 16.64 6.35 -9.67
CA ALA A 200 17.64 5.31 -9.91
C ALA A 200 18.09 4.62 -8.61
N ASP A 201 18.11 5.37 -7.50
CA ASP A 201 18.59 4.91 -6.18
C ASP A 201 17.46 4.35 -5.29
N ARG A 202 16.46 3.71 -5.90
CA ARG A 202 15.37 3.09 -5.14
C ARG A 202 15.92 1.94 -4.31
N SER A 203 15.60 1.93 -3.01
CA SER A 203 15.89 0.78 -2.16
C SER A 203 15.17 -0.48 -2.64
N ILE A 204 15.65 -1.67 -2.25
CA ILE A 204 15.00 -2.95 -2.56
C ILE A 204 13.51 -2.94 -2.15
N ARG A 205 13.18 -2.32 -1.00
CA ARG A 205 11.79 -2.12 -0.55
C ARG A 205 10.99 -1.23 -1.50
N GLN A 206 11.58 -0.15 -2.01
CA GLN A 206 10.92 0.75 -2.97
C GLN A 206 10.73 0.10 -4.33
N HIS A 207 11.66 -0.74 -4.80
CA HIS A 207 11.47 -1.57 -5.99
C HIS A 207 10.34 -2.58 -5.81
N ILE A 208 10.22 -3.21 -4.64
CA ILE A 208 9.11 -4.11 -4.30
C ILE A 208 7.76 -3.37 -4.33
N LEU A 209 7.73 -2.12 -3.84
CA LEU A 209 6.53 -1.28 -3.81
C LEU A 209 6.16 -0.68 -5.20
N SER A 210 7.14 -0.44 -6.09
CA SER A 210 6.95 0.20 -7.41
C SER A 210 6.89 -0.76 -8.60
N ASP A 211 7.83 -1.70 -8.72
CA ASP A 211 8.15 -2.40 -9.97
C ASP A 211 7.73 -3.88 -9.99
N GLN A 212 6.94 -4.35 -9.04
CA GLN A 212 6.59 -5.76 -9.02
C GLN A 212 5.71 -6.17 -10.21
N GLN A 213 6.35 -6.77 -11.22
CA GLN A 213 6.08 -8.20 -11.49
C GLN A 213 5.67 -8.83 -10.17
N GLN A 214 4.38 -9.19 -10.04
CA GLN A 214 3.72 -9.67 -8.82
C GLN A 214 4.69 -10.12 -7.73
N ALA A 215 4.58 -9.57 -6.51
CA ALA A 215 5.19 -10.21 -5.35
C ALA A 215 4.89 -11.71 -5.45
N PRO A 216 5.91 -12.58 -5.41
CA PRO A 216 5.66 -14.01 -5.43
C PRO A 216 4.64 -14.29 -4.31
N SER A 217 3.64 -15.12 -4.58
CA SER A 217 2.65 -15.48 -3.56
C SER A 217 3.37 -16.03 -2.32
N LEU A 218 2.77 -16.02 -1.13
CA LEU A 218 3.31 -16.75 0.03
C LEU A 218 3.51 -18.23 -0.28
N GLN A 219 2.80 -18.76 -1.29
CA GLN A 219 2.97 -20.10 -1.85
C GLN A 219 4.21 -20.28 -2.73
N ASP A 220 4.84 -19.19 -3.18
CA ASP A 220 6.02 -19.24 -4.04
C ASP A 220 7.29 -19.39 -3.19
N PRO A 221 8.15 -20.39 -3.46
CA PRO A 221 9.40 -20.61 -2.75
C PRO A 221 10.37 -19.42 -2.69
N SER A 222 10.27 -18.49 -3.65
CA SER A 222 11.08 -17.28 -3.69
C SER A 222 10.59 -16.18 -2.72
N HIS A 223 9.40 -16.33 -2.13
CA HIS A 223 8.86 -15.36 -1.18
C HIS A 223 9.55 -15.47 0.18
N PRO A 224 9.96 -14.35 0.83
CA PRO A 224 10.64 -14.38 2.13
C PRO A 224 9.79 -14.99 3.26
N GLY A 225 8.46 -15.03 3.09
CA GLY A 225 7.53 -15.69 4.00
C GLY A 225 7.15 -17.13 3.67
N TYR A 226 7.68 -17.67 2.58
CA TYR A 226 7.35 -19.02 2.12
C TYR A 226 7.61 -20.08 3.20
N VAL A 227 8.71 -19.97 3.95
CA VAL A 227 9.07 -20.98 4.95
C VAL A 227 8.01 -21.07 6.06
N LEU A 228 7.56 -19.94 6.60
CA LEU A 228 6.50 -19.94 7.62
C LEU A 228 5.16 -20.39 7.03
N PHE A 229 4.83 -19.97 5.81
CA PHE A 229 3.63 -20.41 5.12
C PHE A 229 3.60 -21.92 4.88
N ALA A 230 4.66 -22.49 4.32
CA ALA A 230 4.77 -23.91 4.03
C ALA A 230 4.69 -24.76 5.31
N GLN A 231 5.29 -24.30 6.41
CA GLN A 231 5.17 -24.94 7.72
C GLN A 231 3.73 -24.86 8.25
N ALA A 232 3.12 -23.68 8.26
CA ALA A 232 1.72 -23.51 8.67
C ALA A 232 0.78 -24.40 7.83
N GLN A 233 0.94 -24.40 6.51
CA GLN A 233 0.13 -25.18 5.59
C GLN A 233 0.25 -26.68 5.88
N LYS A 234 1.46 -27.19 6.07
CA LYS A 234 1.70 -28.59 6.44
C LYS A 234 0.95 -28.98 7.72
N HIS A 235 0.99 -28.12 8.75
CA HIS A 235 0.33 -28.39 10.03
C HIS A 235 -1.19 -28.23 9.97
N VAL A 236 -1.71 -27.24 9.25
CA VAL A 236 -3.15 -27.07 9.00
C VAL A 236 -3.71 -28.25 8.20
N HIS A 237 -2.99 -28.75 7.19
CA HIS A 237 -3.41 -29.94 6.44
C HIS A 237 -3.36 -31.22 7.30
N ALA A 238 -2.43 -31.30 8.26
CA ALA A 238 -2.43 -32.39 9.24
C ALA A 238 -3.65 -32.32 10.16
N LEU A 239 -3.98 -31.12 10.64
CA LEU A 239 -5.16 -30.82 11.46
C LEU A 239 -6.46 -31.16 10.72
N ASP A 240 -6.59 -30.79 9.44
CA ASP A 240 -7.74 -31.15 8.60
C ASP A 240 -7.94 -32.67 8.55
N ARG A 241 -6.86 -33.44 8.33
CA ARG A 241 -6.91 -34.91 8.30
C ARG A 241 -7.31 -35.50 9.65
N GLU A 242 -6.82 -34.94 10.76
CA GLU A 242 -7.19 -35.37 12.11
C GLU A 242 -8.69 -35.19 12.37
N HIS A 243 -9.28 -34.11 11.84
CA HIS A 243 -10.70 -33.83 11.93
C HIS A 243 -11.54 -34.44 10.80
N GLY A 244 -10.97 -35.32 9.98
CA GLY A 244 -11.69 -36.04 8.92
C GLY A 244 -12.16 -35.16 7.76
N ARG A 245 -11.51 -34.00 7.55
CA ARG A 245 -11.81 -33.05 6.49
C ARG A 245 -10.70 -33.04 5.42
N PRO A 246 -11.03 -32.90 4.12
CA PRO A 246 -10.02 -32.64 3.10
C PRO A 246 -9.53 -31.19 3.15
N SER A 247 -8.22 -30.99 3.00
CA SER A 247 -7.64 -29.65 2.85
C SER A 247 -8.14 -28.96 1.57
N ASP A 248 -8.43 -27.67 1.66
CA ASP A 248 -8.88 -26.85 0.54
C ASP A 248 -8.30 -25.42 0.58
N ALA A 249 -8.79 -24.54 -0.30
CA ALA A 249 -8.35 -23.15 -0.35
C ALA A 249 -8.53 -22.39 0.98
N ARG A 250 -9.50 -22.77 1.81
CA ARG A 250 -9.71 -22.14 3.12
C ARG A 250 -8.65 -22.60 4.12
N SER A 251 -8.17 -23.84 4.00
CA SER A 251 -7.02 -24.33 4.76
C SER A 251 -5.75 -23.52 4.43
N ASP A 252 -5.56 -23.16 3.16
CA ASP A 252 -4.44 -22.33 2.72
C ASP A 252 -4.58 -20.86 3.17
N ASN A 253 -5.80 -20.33 3.19
CA ASN A 253 -6.11 -19.02 3.78
C ASN A 253 -5.72 -18.95 5.26
N LEU A 254 -6.11 -19.97 6.04
CA LEU A 254 -5.74 -20.08 7.45
C LEU A 254 -4.22 -20.15 7.64
N ALA A 255 -3.53 -20.95 6.82
CA ALA A 255 -2.08 -21.03 6.83
C ALA A 255 -1.40 -19.68 6.51
N GLY A 256 -1.95 -18.91 5.56
CA GLY A 256 -1.51 -17.56 5.23
C GLY A 256 -1.59 -16.61 6.43
N CYS A 257 -2.74 -16.56 7.11
CA CYS A 257 -2.93 -15.74 8.30
C CYS A 257 -2.00 -16.14 9.45
N LEU A 258 -1.80 -17.44 9.68
CA LEU A 258 -0.86 -17.93 10.69
C LEU A 258 0.58 -17.51 10.37
N ALA A 259 1.01 -17.63 9.10
CA ALA A 259 2.35 -17.21 8.70
C ALA A 259 2.59 -15.72 8.96
N VAL A 260 1.65 -14.85 8.58
CA VAL A 260 1.72 -13.40 8.81
C VAL A 260 1.81 -13.09 10.30
N GLN A 261 0.94 -13.71 11.11
CA GLN A 261 0.90 -13.44 12.54
C GLN A 261 2.18 -13.96 13.23
N SER A 262 2.67 -15.14 12.83
CA SER A 262 3.96 -15.67 13.30
C SER A 262 5.14 -14.77 12.93
N CYS A 263 5.13 -14.16 11.74
CA CYS A 263 6.14 -13.18 11.34
C CYS A 263 6.12 -11.95 12.27
N LYS A 264 4.92 -11.41 12.52
CA LYS A 264 4.71 -10.23 13.37
C LYS A 264 5.19 -10.47 14.80
N ASP A 265 4.92 -11.65 15.34
CA ASP A 265 5.29 -12.02 16.71
C ASP A 265 6.75 -12.53 16.82
N GLY A 266 7.54 -12.39 15.75
CA GLY A 266 8.97 -12.70 15.76
C GLY A 266 9.31 -14.18 15.73
N MET A 267 8.36 -15.05 15.37
CA MET A 267 8.62 -16.48 15.21
C MET A 267 9.52 -16.71 13.99
N ALA A 268 10.47 -17.63 14.12
CA ALA A 268 11.39 -18.04 13.07
C ALA A 268 10.92 -19.31 12.34
N ARG A 269 10.08 -20.12 12.99
CA ARG A 269 9.45 -21.32 12.43
C ARG A 269 8.12 -21.62 13.12
N ILE A 270 7.30 -22.45 12.50
CA ILE A 270 6.10 -23.03 13.10
C ILE A 270 6.33 -24.54 13.20
N ASP A 271 6.38 -25.02 14.44
CA ASP A 271 6.61 -26.44 14.75
C ASP A 271 5.28 -27.20 14.95
N GLU A 272 4.21 -26.47 15.27
CA GLU A 272 2.88 -27.05 15.51
C GLU A 272 1.75 -26.04 15.28
N VAL A 273 0.58 -26.53 14.88
CA VAL A 273 -0.68 -25.77 14.82
C VAL A 273 -1.77 -26.53 15.58
N ARG A 274 -2.50 -25.84 16.47
CA ARG A 274 -3.59 -26.42 17.28
C ARG A 274 -4.83 -25.54 17.28
N LEU A 275 -6.01 -26.15 17.38
CA LEU A 275 -7.25 -25.43 17.68
C LEU A 275 -7.43 -25.23 19.19
N SER A 276 -8.14 -24.18 19.57
CA SER A 276 -8.74 -24.10 20.90
C SER A 276 -9.82 -25.18 21.08
N ASP A 277 -10.17 -25.48 22.34
CA ASP A 277 -11.20 -26.47 22.68
C ASP A 277 -12.56 -26.17 22.01
N ASP A 278 -12.87 -24.89 21.79
CA ASP A 278 -14.08 -24.40 21.10
C ASP A 278 -13.88 -24.12 19.60
N ALA A 279 -12.68 -24.39 19.06
CA ALA A 279 -12.25 -24.09 17.70
C ALA A 279 -12.34 -22.60 17.27
N SER A 280 -12.59 -21.67 18.19
CA SER A 280 -12.66 -20.24 17.89
C SER A 280 -11.30 -19.64 17.49
N ARG A 281 -10.20 -20.25 17.93
CA ARG A 281 -8.84 -19.80 17.64
C ARG A 281 -7.97 -20.94 17.12
N THR A 282 -7.07 -20.59 16.22
CA THR A 282 -5.99 -21.46 15.77
C THR A 282 -4.66 -20.89 16.25
N PHE A 283 -3.90 -21.71 16.98
CA PHE A 283 -2.59 -21.35 17.53
C PHE A 283 -1.47 -21.90 16.66
N ALA A 284 -0.44 -21.09 16.40
CA ALA A 284 0.84 -21.55 15.87
C ALA A 284 1.89 -21.50 16.98
N LEU A 285 2.68 -22.56 17.09
CA LEU A 285 3.64 -22.73 18.17
C LEU A 285 5.05 -22.98 17.62
N GLN A 286 6.05 -22.40 18.29
CA GLN A 286 7.47 -22.67 18.07
C GLN A 286 8.07 -23.26 19.35
N ASN A 287 8.51 -24.51 19.25
CA ASN A 287 9.07 -25.28 20.36
C ASN A 287 10.53 -24.93 20.57
N THR A 288 10.95 -24.73 21.82
CA THR A 288 12.37 -24.57 22.19
C THR A 288 13.00 -25.94 22.44
N PRO A 289 14.14 -26.30 21.80
CA PRO A 289 14.71 -27.65 21.89
C PRO A 289 15.15 -28.13 23.29
N HIS A 290 15.09 -27.27 24.31
CA HIS A 290 15.57 -27.56 25.67
C HIS A 290 14.54 -27.23 26.78
N SER A 291 13.29 -26.90 26.44
CA SER A 291 12.28 -26.64 27.48
C SER A 291 11.66 -27.96 27.96
N GLN A 292 11.86 -28.28 29.24
CA GLN A 292 11.20 -29.40 29.93
C GLN A 292 9.77 -29.02 30.41
N GLY A 293 9.17 -27.98 29.81
CA GLY A 293 7.85 -27.47 30.16
C GLY A 293 7.35 -26.38 29.20
N GLY A 294 6.03 -26.17 29.14
CA GLY A 294 5.35 -25.28 28.20
C GLY A 294 5.54 -23.76 28.40
N TYR A 295 6.48 -23.34 29.25
CA TYR A 295 6.70 -21.93 29.62
C TYR A 295 7.66 -21.18 28.69
N ASP A 296 8.37 -21.88 27.80
CA ASP A 296 9.42 -21.30 26.93
C ASP A 296 9.08 -21.41 25.43
N GLN A 297 7.79 -21.57 25.13
CA GLN A 297 7.25 -21.72 23.78
C GLN A 297 6.76 -20.36 23.25
N LEU A 298 7.24 -19.94 22.08
CA LEU A 298 6.59 -18.82 21.39
C LEU A 298 5.28 -19.32 20.81
N ARG A 299 4.19 -18.61 21.12
CA ARG A 299 2.86 -18.93 20.64
C ARG A 299 2.22 -17.68 20.05
N THR A 300 1.52 -17.88 18.95
CA THR A 300 0.60 -16.88 18.41
C THR A 300 -0.74 -17.50 18.07
N HIS A 301 -1.74 -16.68 17.78
CA HIS A 301 -3.07 -17.13 17.40
C HIS A 301 -3.74 -16.22 16.38
N VAL A 302 -4.66 -16.81 15.63
CA VAL A 302 -5.61 -16.12 14.77
C VAL A 302 -7.03 -16.56 15.12
N ASP A 303 -8.02 -15.73 14.82
CA ASP A 303 -9.42 -16.16 14.82
C ASP A 303 -9.65 -17.14 13.68
N THR A 304 -10.13 -18.35 13.99
CA THR A 304 -10.22 -19.45 13.02
C THR A 304 -11.14 -19.10 11.86
N VAL A 305 -12.32 -18.57 12.13
CA VAL A 305 -13.35 -18.31 11.11
C VAL A 305 -12.93 -17.13 10.24
N ALA A 306 -12.41 -16.07 10.85
CA ALA A 306 -11.88 -14.92 10.11
C ALA A 306 -10.71 -15.35 9.22
N ALA A 307 -9.77 -16.16 9.73
CA ALA A 307 -8.61 -16.62 8.98
C ALA A 307 -8.99 -17.55 7.81
N LEU A 308 -9.92 -18.49 8.00
CA LEU A 308 -10.43 -19.34 6.91
C LEU A 308 -11.08 -18.53 5.78
N ASN A 309 -11.64 -17.37 6.10
CA ASN A 309 -12.35 -16.49 5.16
C ASN A 309 -11.49 -15.31 4.68
N THR A 310 -10.23 -15.23 5.09
CA THR A 310 -9.28 -14.21 4.63
C THR A 310 -8.52 -14.76 3.41
N PRO A 311 -8.76 -14.28 2.18
CA PRO A 311 -8.08 -14.78 1.01
C PRO A 311 -6.55 -14.68 1.15
N LEU A 312 -5.83 -15.71 0.70
CA LEU A 312 -4.38 -15.76 0.79
C LEU A 312 -3.69 -14.51 0.19
N GLU A 313 -4.28 -13.88 -0.81
CA GLU A 313 -3.75 -12.63 -1.38
C GLU A 313 -3.70 -11.50 -0.34
N GLN A 314 -4.64 -11.45 0.60
CA GLN A 314 -4.60 -10.50 1.72
C GLN A 314 -3.46 -10.83 2.69
N SER A 315 -3.19 -12.11 2.93
CA SER A 315 -2.04 -12.53 3.72
C SER A 315 -0.71 -12.19 3.05
N ASN A 316 -0.61 -12.29 1.72
CA ASN A 316 0.57 -11.88 0.96
C ASN A 316 0.89 -10.39 1.19
N GLN A 317 -0.15 -9.54 1.20
CA GLN A 317 -0.01 -8.11 1.47
C GLN A 317 0.37 -7.85 2.92
N ALA A 318 -0.32 -8.49 3.87
CA ALA A 318 -0.08 -8.33 5.29
C ALA A 318 1.31 -8.83 5.73
N TRP A 319 1.88 -9.83 5.05
CA TRP A 319 3.24 -10.31 5.31
C TRP A 319 4.28 -9.20 5.14
N THR A 320 4.16 -8.40 4.09
CA THR A 320 5.10 -7.31 3.81
C THR A 320 5.13 -6.30 4.96
N GLN A 321 3.97 -6.06 5.57
CA GLN A 321 3.80 -5.18 6.73
C GLN A 321 4.41 -5.81 7.99
N ALA A 322 4.07 -7.07 8.27
CA ALA A 322 4.59 -7.81 9.43
C ALA A 322 6.13 -7.91 9.43
N ALA A 323 6.72 -8.18 8.25
CA ALA A 323 8.18 -8.24 8.10
C ALA A 323 8.85 -6.88 8.32
N ALA A 324 8.22 -5.78 7.89
CA ALA A 324 8.73 -4.43 8.14
C ALA A 324 8.65 -4.08 9.62
N GLU A 325 7.51 -4.30 10.29
CA GLU A 325 7.31 -4.08 11.72
C GLU A 325 8.34 -4.84 12.56
N ARG A 326 8.56 -6.11 12.25
CA ARG A 326 9.56 -6.95 12.90
C ARG A 326 10.97 -6.36 12.78
N THR A 327 11.37 -5.97 11.58
CA THR A 327 12.70 -5.39 11.34
C THR A 327 12.91 -4.12 12.19
N HIS A 328 11.89 -3.25 12.27
CA HIS A 328 11.96 -2.03 13.08
C HIS A 328 12.04 -2.33 14.58
N ALA A 329 11.27 -3.32 15.07
CA ALA A 329 11.31 -3.74 16.47
C ALA A 329 12.68 -4.34 16.85
N GLU A 330 13.29 -5.14 15.97
CA GLU A 330 14.62 -5.72 16.16
C GLU A 330 15.72 -4.63 16.19
N GLN A 331 15.64 -3.62 15.31
CA GLN A 331 16.57 -2.48 15.31
C GLN A 331 16.46 -1.63 16.58
N GLN A 332 15.24 -1.37 17.07
CA GLN A 332 15.03 -0.64 18.33
C GLN A 332 15.57 -1.42 19.54
N ARG A 333 15.39 -2.74 19.58
CA ARG A 333 15.96 -3.58 20.64
C ARG A 333 17.50 -3.51 20.66
N GLN A 334 18.15 -3.60 19.49
CA GLN A 334 19.60 -3.52 19.40
C GLN A 334 20.16 -2.17 19.85
N GLN A 335 19.46 -1.06 19.54
CA GLN A 335 19.85 0.27 20.03
C GLN A 335 19.69 0.41 21.54
N GLN A 336 18.62 -0.13 22.14
CA GLN A 336 18.43 -0.12 23.59
C GLN A 336 19.48 -0.98 24.32
N GLU A 337 19.84 -2.14 23.77
CA GLU A 337 20.89 -2.99 24.34
C GLU A 337 22.28 -2.32 24.25
N GLN A 338 22.60 -1.60 23.18
CA GLN A 338 23.87 -0.85 23.08
C GLN A 338 23.98 0.30 24.10
N VAL A 339 22.88 1.00 24.38
CA VAL A 339 22.86 2.07 25.40
C VAL A 339 23.01 1.49 26.81
N GLN A 340 22.47 0.29 27.07
CA GLN A 340 22.55 -0.36 28.38
C GLN A 340 23.94 -0.97 28.67
N VAL A 341 24.69 -1.37 27.64
CA VAL A 341 26.07 -1.88 27.77
C VAL A 341 27.10 -0.76 27.96
N GLN A 342 26.78 0.50 27.63
CA GLN A 342 27.66 1.67 27.80
C GLN A 342 27.42 2.47 29.09
N ALA A 343 26.44 2.10 29.94
CA ALA A 343 26.27 2.74 31.24
C ALA A 343 27.45 2.37 32.18
N PRO A 344 28.27 3.33 32.65
CA PRO A 344 29.38 3.02 33.53
C PRO A 344 28.86 2.46 34.86
N ARG A 345 29.38 1.30 35.27
CA ARG A 345 29.25 0.83 36.65
C ARG A 345 29.94 1.85 37.57
N THR A 346 29.17 2.76 38.15
CA THR A 346 29.59 3.48 39.35
C THR A 346 29.63 2.48 40.50
N LEU A 347 30.82 1.92 40.73
CA LEU A 347 31.16 1.20 41.95
C LEU A 347 31.19 2.21 43.10
N SER A 348 30.37 1.96 44.11
CA SER A 348 30.39 2.64 45.41
C SER A 348 31.26 1.88 46.40
#